data_AF-A0A350MPB8-F1
#
_entry.id   AF-A0A350MPB8-F1
#
_cell.length_a   1.000
_cell.length_b   1.000
_cell.length_c   1.000
_cell.angle_alpha   90.00
_cell.angle_beta   90.00
_cell.angle_gamma   90.00
#
_symmetry.space_group_name_H-M   'P 1'
#
loop_
_entity.id
_entity.type
_entity.pdbx_description
1 polymer ?
#
loop_
_entity_poly.entity_id
_entity_poly.type
_entity_poly.pdbx_seq_one_letter_code
_entity_poly.pdbx_strand_id
1 'polypeptide(L)' 'MNIELASNIPITESLELGDGIILDYSKDKKIVSIELLGVKKRLPSEALEAVSFAVVKES' A
#
# COMPACT_ATOMS: atom_id res chain seq x y z
N MET A 1 -8.67 5.42 13.39
CA MET A 1 -8.49 4.33 12.42
C MET A 1 -7.37 3.47 12.95
N ASN A 2 -7.64 2.20 13.24
CA ASN A 2 -6.59 1.26 13.67
C ASN A 2 -6.12 0.53 12.42
N ILE A 3 -4.81 0.54 12.17
CA ILE A 3 -4.18 -0.23 11.10
C ILE A 3 -3.59 -1.48 11.73
N GLU A 4 -4.11 -2.64 11.35
CA GLU A 4 -3.59 -3.93 11.76
C GLU A 4 -2.88 -4.57 10.57
N LEU A 5 -1.61 -4.95 10.76
CA LEU A 5 -0.86 -5.71 9.76
C LEU A 5 -1.28 -7.17 9.86
N ALA A 6 -2.34 -7.52 9.12
CA ALA A 6 -2.85 -8.88 9.09
C ALA A 6 -2.02 -9.73 8.12
N SER A 7 -1.01 -10.42 8.66
CA SER A 7 -0.32 -11.48 7.93
C SER A 7 -1.28 -12.65 7.69
N ASN A 8 -1.36 -13.15 6.45
CA ASN A 8 -2.13 -14.32 6.00
C ASN A 8 -3.60 -14.10 5.58
N ILE A 9 -4.01 -12.88 5.24
CA ILE A 9 -5.29 -12.68 4.53
C ILE A 9 -5.05 -12.82 3.01
N PRO A 10 -5.73 -13.72 2.29
CA PRO A 10 -5.57 -13.86 0.85
C PRO A 10 -6.00 -12.61 0.08
N ILE A 11 -5.19 -12.22 -0.92
CA ILE A 11 -5.55 -11.19 -1.91
C ILE A 11 -6.58 -11.80 -2.87
N THR A 12 -7.69 -11.09 -3.07
CA THR A 12 -8.77 -11.50 -3.98
C THR A 12 -8.95 -10.52 -5.14
N GLU A 13 -8.61 -9.26 -4.92
CA GLU A 13 -8.71 -8.19 -5.92
C GLU A 13 -7.57 -7.19 -5.71
N SER A 14 -7.09 -6.62 -6.81
CA SER A 14 -6.08 -5.55 -6.79
C SER A 14 -6.61 -4.36 -7.59
N LEU A 15 -6.47 -3.17 -7.04
CA LEU A 15 -6.90 -1.90 -7.65
C LEU A 15 -5.70 -0.97 -7.76
N GLU A 16 -5.36 -0.57 -8.99
CA GLU A 16 -4.37 0.48 -9.22
C GLU A 16 -5.05 1.86 -9.15
N LEU A 17 -4.65 2.68 -8.18
CA LEU A 17 -5.20 4.03 -7.97
C LEU A 17 -4.49 5.11 -8.80
N GLY A 18 -3.30 4.80 -9.29
CA GLY A 18 -2.42 5.68 -10.05
C GLY A 18 -1.12 4.93 -10.36
N ASP A 19 -0.26 5.51 -11.19
CA ASP A 19 0.95 4.85 -11.71
C ASP A 19 1.80 4.18 -10.60
N GLY A 20 1.68 2.86 -10.48
CA GLY A 20 2.41 2.05 -9.50
C GLY A 20 1.94 2.18 -8.05
N ILE A 21 0.72 2.65 -7.78
CA ILE A 21 0.07 2.61 -6.46
C ILE A 21 -1.05 1.58 -6.51
N ILE A 22 -0.86 0.45 -5.85
CA ILE A 22 -1.81 -0.68 -5.87
C ILE A 22 -2.35 -0.91 -4.46
N LEU A 23 -3.68 -1.06 -4.37
CA LEU A 23 -4.36 -1.55 -3.17
C LEU A 23 -4.88 -2.96 -3.41
N ASP A 24 -4.52 -3.87 -2.51
CA ASP A 24 -5.05 -5.22 -2.55
C ASP A 24 -6.16 -5.38 -1.52
N TYR A 25 -7.21 -6.07 -1.93
CA TYR A 25 -8.38 -6.33 -1.13
C TYR A 25 -8.57 -7.82 -0.89
N SER A 26 -9.01 -8.14 0.33
CA SER A 26 -9.58 -9.46 0.64
C SER A 26 -10.95 -9.63 -0.01
N LYS A 27 -11.46 -10.86 0.02
CA LYS A 27 -12.83 -11.20 -0.39
C LYS A 27 -13.90 -10.33 0.29
N ASP A 28 -13.65 -9.89 1.52
CA ASP A 28 -14.56 -9.04 2.32
C ASP A 28 -14.31 -7.53 2.11
N LYS A 29 -13.59 -7.15 1.05
CA LYS A 29 -13.28 -5.74 0.70
C LYS A 29 -12.46 -4.99 1.76
N LYS A 30 -11.71 -5.70 2.60
CA LYS A 30 -10.71 -5.08 3.49
C LYS A 30 -9.41 -4.88 2.73
N ILE A 31 -8.75 -3.73 2.89
CA ILE A 31 -7.39 -3.52 2.37
C ILE A 31 -6.43 -4.43 3.14
N VAL A 32 -5.67 -5.25 2.43
CA VAL A 32 -4.70 -6.22 3.01
C VAL A 32 -3.26 -5.89 2.64
N SER A 33 -3.03 -5.14 1.57
CA SER A 33 -1.71 -4.69 1.13
C SER A 33 -1.81 -3.34 0.41
N ILE A 34 -0.72 -2.57 0.51
CA ILE A 34 -0.48 -1.34 -0.26
C ILE A 34 0.88 -1.53 -0.92
N GLU A 35 0.92 -1.53 -2.25
CA GLU A 35 2.16 -1.67 -3.00
C GLU A 35 2.52 -0.37 -3.73
N LEU A 36 3.79 0.00 -3.62
CA LEU A 36 4.39 1.13 -4.32
C LEU A 36 5.44 0.60 -5.29
N LEU A 37 5.05 0.45 -6.56
CA LEU A 37 5.93 -0.02 -7.62
C LEU A 37 6.77 1.11 -8.19
N GLY A 38 7.96 0.79 -8.70
CA GLY A 38 8.79 1.76 -9.43
C GLY A 38 9.39 2.87 -8.56
N VAL A 39 9.36 2.75 -7.23
CA VAL A 39 9.92 3.75 -6.29
C VAL A 39 11.37 4.14 -6.61
N LYS A 40 12.20 3.20 -7.07
CA LYS A 40 13.60 3.49 -7.49
C LYS A 40 13.74 4.47 -8.66
N LYS A 41 12.69 4.65 -9.48
CA LYS A 41 12.66 5.65 -10.55
C LYS A 41 12.23 7.03 -10.06
N ARG A 42 11.62 7.10 -8.87
CA ARG A 42 10.98 8.30 -8.32
C ARG A 42 11.73 8.86 -7.12
N LEU A 43 12.47 8.01 -6.40
CA LEU A 43 13.23 8.37 -5.20
C LEU A 43 14.69 7.91 -5.33
N PRO A 44 15.65 8.75 -4.91
CA PRO A 44 17.05 8.35 -4.81
C PRO A 44 17.21 7.24 -3.75
N SER A 45 18.23 6.39 -3.92
CA SER A 45 18.43 5.19 -3.09
C SER A 45 18.52 5.51 -1.60
N GLU A 46 19.14 6.65 -1.24
CA GLU A 46 19.30 7.12 0.13
C GLU A 46 17.95 7.47 0.78
N ALA A 47 16.94 7.86 -0.01
CA ALA A 47 15.59 8.13 0.48
C ALA A 47 14.77 6.84 0.69
N LEU A 48 15.16 5.72 0.08
CA LEU A 48 14.51 4.42 0.27
C LEU A 48 14.90 3.76 1.60
N GLU A 49 16.02 4.19 2.21
CA GLU A 49 16.44 3.70 3.52
C GLU A 49 15.53 4.20 4.65
N ALA A 50 14.76 5.27 4.41
CA ALA A 50 13.85 5.88 5.39
C ALA A 50 12.48 6.21 4.76
N VAL A 51 11.71 5.17 4.41
CA VAL A 51 10.33 5.37 3.95
C VAL A 51 9.40 5.51 5.15
N SER A 52 8.82 6.69 5.33
CA SER A 52 7.72 6.95 6.26
C SER A 52 6.44 7.23 5.47
N PHE A 53 5.32 6.65 5.87
CA PHE A 53 4.01 6.95 5.30
C PHE A 53 3.01 7.28 6.40
N ALA A 54 2.06 8.16 6.07
CA ALA A 54 0.93 8.49 6.93
C ALA A 54 -0.35 8.08 6.22
N VAL A 55 -1.26 7.41 6.94
CA VAL A 55 -2.60 7.10 6.42
C VAL A 55 -3.56 8.10 7.06
N VAL A 56 -4.08 9.02 6.26
CA VAL A 56 -5.02 10.05 6.68
C VAL A 56 -6.41 9.64 6.22
N LYS A 57 -7.39 9.65 7.14
CA LYS A 57 -8.80 9.53 6.78
C LYS A 57 -9.33 10.94 6.53
N GLU A 58 -9.71 11.25 5.29
CA GLU A 58 -10.45 12.50 5.01
C GLU A 58 -11.87 12.42 5.59
N SER A 59 -12.37 13.58 6.03
CA SER A 59 -13.64 13.74 6.77
C SER A 59 -14.82 13.89 5.83
#